data_AF-A0A2W6BJE3-F1
#
_entry.id   AF-A0A2W6BJE3-F1
#
_cell.length_a   1.000
_cell.length_b   1.000
_cell.length_c   1.000
_cell.angle_alpha   90.00
_cell.angle_beta   90.00
_cell.angle_gamma   90.00
#
_symmetry.space_group_name_H-M   'P 1'
#
loop_
_entity.id
_entity.type
_entity.pdbx_description
1 polymer ?
#
loop_
_entity_poly.entity_id
_entity_poly.type
_entity_poly.pdbx_seq_one_letter_code
_entity_poly.pdbx_strand_id
1 'polypeptide(L)'
;MHTNDIQLGMTVYGTDDAEFGEVTEVWPYTDSHGFISAKDHQLNEYGPVTATTDLVASDKGYFQVKQGALLGFGGKELYVPFTDVRDTIPGERITVNCTEETCRDRYGKRPDVLDKAI
;
A
#
# COMPACT_ATOMS: atom_id res chain seq x y z
N MET A 1 7.89 -10.57 -5.10
CA MET A 1 7.11 -9.99 -3.98
C MET A 1 5.73 -10.61 -4.00
N HIS A 2 5.30 -11.17 -2.88
CA HIS A 2 3.93 -11.63 -2.75
C HIS A 2 3.09 -10.47 -2.22
N THR A 3 1.91 -10.21 -2.78
CA THR A 3 1.02 -9.15 -2.31
C THR A 3 0.70 -9.26 -0.81
N ASN A 4 0.78 -10.48 -0.27
CA ASN A 4 0.55 -10.83 1.13
C ASN A 4 1.59 -10.26 2.09
N ASP A 5 2.71 -9.77 1.56
CA ASP A 5 3.81 -9.24 2.35
C ASP A 5 3.52 -7.79 2.82
N ILE A 6 2.54 -7.11 2.21
CA ILE A 6 2.14 -5.73 2.53
C ILE A 6 0.91 -5.76 3.43
N GLN A 7 1.05 -5.21 4.64
CA GLN A 7 0.03 -5.26 5.70
C GLN A 7 -0.16 -3.88 6.33
N LEU A 8 -1.34 -3.67 6.91
CA LEU A 8 -1.62 -2.47 7.70
C LEU A 8 -0.63 -2.35 8.87
N GLY A 9 -0.19 -1.13 9.16
CA GLY A 9 0.75 -0.81 10.24
C GLY A 9 2.23 -1.00 9.88
N MET A 10 2.56 -1.55 8.70
CA MET A 10 3.96 -1.62 8.27
C MET A 10 4.53 -0.23 8.01
N THR A 11 5.81 -0.04 8.36
CA THR A 11 6.49 1.24 8.12
C THR A 11 7.11 1.28 6.73
N VAL A 12 6.95 2.39 6.02
CA VAL A 12 7.39 2.56 4.63
C VAL A 12 8.63 3.44 4.56
N TYR A 13 9.63 2.99 3.82
CA TYR A 13 10.90 3.69 3.64
C TYR A 13 11.23 3.93 2.17
N GLY A 14 11.91 5.03 1.90
CA GLY A 14 12.49 5.33 0.60
C GLY A 14 13.80 4.59 0.32
N THR A 15 14.31 4.75 -0.90
CA THR A 15 15.64 4.22 -1.28
C THR A 15 16.80 4.88 -0.53
N ASP A 16 16.54 6.03 0.09
CA ASP A 16 17.43 6.84 0.94
C ASP A 16 17.28 6.53 2.44
N ASP A 17 16.57 5.45 2.79
CA ASP A 17 16.22 5.05 4.16
C ASP A 17 15.40 6.09 4.94
N ALA A 18 14.82 7.09 4.26
CA ALA A 18 13.90 8.03 4.87
C ALA A 18 12.55 7.36 5.15
N GLU A 19 12.01 7.54 6.35
CA GLU A 19 10.70 7.03 6.75
C GLU A 19 9.58 7.91 6.18
N PHE A 20 8.60 7.28 5.53
CA PHE A 20 7.42 7.96 4.96
C PHE A 20 6.17 7.80 5.82
N GLY A 21 6.21 7.00 6.88
CA GLY A 21 5.07 6.70 7.73
C GLY A 21 4.53 5.29 7.53
N GLU A 22 3.26 5.10 7.86
CA GLU A 22 2.68 3.77 8.04
C GLU A 22 1.64 3.43 6.97
N VAL A 23 1.57 2.15 6.61
CA VAL A 23 0.51 1.61 5.77
C VAL A 23 -0.82 1.67 6.52
N THR A 24 -1.80 2.38 5.97
CA THR A 24 -3.11 2.54 6.62
C THR A 24 -4.27 1.99 5.80
N GLU A 25 -4.03 1.58 4.55
CA GLU A 25 -5.02 0.95 3.67
C GLU A 25 -4.28 0.15 2.60
N VAL A 26 -4.91 -0.90 2.08
CA VAL A 26 -4.37 -1.71 1.00
C VAL A 26 -5.49 -2.04 0.02
N TRP A 27 -5.21 -1.93 -1.27
CA TRP A 27 -6.11 -2.28 -2.38
C TRP A 27 -5.45 -3.29 -3.30
N PRO A 28 -5.47 -4.59 -2.96
CA PRO A 28 -5.15 -5.64 -3.93
C PRO A 28 -6.10 -5.58 -5.12
N TYR A 29 -5.60 -6.00 -6.29
CA TYR A 29 -6.40 -6.14 -7.50
C TYR A 29 -6.62 -7.62 -7.82
N THR A 30 -7.85 -7.97 -8.21
CA THR A 30 -8.18 -9.28 -8.81
C THR A 30 -8.86 -9.07 -10.15
N ASP A 31 -8.66 -9.97 -11.11
CA ASP A 31 -9.32 -9.86 -12.42
C ASP A 31 -10.85 -9.99 -12.33
N SER A 32 -11.36 -10.65 -11.28
CA SER A 32 -12.79 -10.89 -11.08
C SER A 32 -13.53 -9.74 -10.39
N HIS A 33 -12.86 -8.98 -9.51
CA HIS A 33 -13.51 -7.95 -8.69
C HIS A 33 -12.89 -6.56 -8.80
N GLY A 34 -11.75 -6.42 -9.48
CA GLY A 34 -11.00 -5.17 -9.51
C GLY A 34 -10.29 -4.91 -8.18
N PHE A 35 -10.27 -3.64 -7.75
CA PHE A 35 -9.65 -3.20 -6.50
C PHE A 35 -10.56 -3.50 -5.31
N ILE A 36 -10.01 -4.16 -4.29
CA ILE A 36 -10.74 -4.55 -3.08
C ILE A 36 -10.17 -3.80 -1.89
N SER A 37 -10.99 -3.08 -1.13
CA SER A 37 -10.53 -2.35 0.05
C SER A 37 -10.30 -3.29 1.25
N ALA A 38 -9.08 -3.29 1.80
CA ALA A 38 -8.74 -4.11 2.97
C ALA A 38 -9.47 -3.69 4.26
N LYS A 39 -9.99 -2.46 4.33
CA LYS A 39 -10.83 -2.00 5.45
C LYS A 39 -12.30 -2.41 5.32
N ASP A 40 -12.86 -2.41 4.11
CA ASP A 40 -14.28 -2.71 3.88
C ASP A 40 -14.54 -4.21 3.90
N HIS A 41 -13.55 -4.98 3.47
CA HIS A 41 -13.50 -6.41 3.66
C HIS A 41 -12.39 -6.66 4.67
N GLN A 42 -12.73 -6.97 5.92
CA GLN A 42 -11.76 -7.62 6.80
C GLN A 42 -11.24 -8.81 6.00
N LEU A 43 -10.04 -8.69 5.42
CA LEU A 43 -9.48 -9.75 4.58
C LEU A 43 -9.38 -11.05 5.39
N ASN A 44 -9.42 -10.93 6.72
CA ASN A 44 -9.62 -11.95 7.74
C ASN A 44 -10.85 -12.86 7.51
N GLU A 45 -11.98 -12.39 6.94
CA GLU A 45 -13.11 -13.25 6.52
C GLU A 45 -12.83 -14.00 5.21
N TYR A 46 -11.84 -13.55 4.44
CA TYR A 46 -11.21 -14.29 3.34
C TYR A 46 -10.01 -15.14 3.83
N GLY A 47 -9.78 -15.23 5.15
CA GLY A 47 -8.64 -15.88 5.78
C GLY A 47 -7.36 -15.01 5.77
N PRO A 48 -6.24 -15.45 6.37
CA PRO A 48 -4.95 -14.91 5.95
C PRO A 48 -4.91 -15.00 4.42
N VAL A 49 -4.41 -13.99 3.72
CA VAL A 49 -4.25 -14.06 2.26
C VAL A 49 -3.20 -15.14 1.97
N THR A 50 -3.63 -16.38 2.07
CA THR A 50 -2.93 -17.63 1.79
C THR A 50 -3.78 -18.40 0.77
N ALA A 51 -5.05 -18.02 0.59
CA ALA A 51 -5.86 -18.35 -0.55
C ALA A 51 -5.42 -17.50 -1.75
N THR A 52 -4.33 -17.97 -2.38
CA THR A 52 -3.80 -17.61 -3.70
C THR A 52 -3.27 -16.19 -3.86
N THR A 53 -1.98 -16.01 -3.56
CA THR A 53 -1.11 -15.08 -4.32
C THR A 53 -1.31 -15.14 -5.83
N ASP A 54 -1.81 -16.26 -6.35
CA ASP A 54 -2.07 -16.48 -7.77
C ASP A 54 -3.29 -15.70 -8.31
N LEU A 55 -4.23 -15.27 -7.45
CA LEU A 55 -5.40 -14.49 -7.86
C LEU A 55 -5.19 -12.98 -7.79
N VAL A 56 -4.20 -12.55 -6.99
CA VAL A 56 -3.94 -11.13 -6.77
C VAL A 56 -2.87 -10.67 -7.74
N ALA A 57 -3.27 -9.82 -8.69
CA ALA A 57 -2.33 -9.22 -9.62
C ALA A 57 -1.50 -8.18 -8.86
N SER A 58 -0.31 -8.60 -8.42
CA SER A 58 0.62 -7.77 -7.65
C SER A 58 1.15 -6.57 -8.43
N ASP A 59 0.99 -6.55 -9.75
CA ASP A 59 1.38 -5.43 -10.62
C ASP A 59 0.33 -4.31 -10.70
N LYS A 60 -0.88 -4.53 -10.17
CA LYS A 60 -1.96 -3.54 -10.26
C LYS A 60 -2.36 -2.94 -8.93
N GLY A 61 -2.05 -3.58 -7.81
CA GLY A 61 -2.50 -3.16 -6.48
C GLY A 61 -1.84 -1.88 -5.96
N TYR A 62 -2.46 -1.28 -4.95
CA TYR A 62 -1.97 -0.06 -4.27
C TYR A 62 -2.01 -0.22 -2.76
N PHE A 63 -1.25 0.61 -2.04
CA PHE A 63 -1.41 0.82 -0.61
C PHE A 63 -1.34 2.31 -0.25
N GLN A 64 -2.02 2.68 0.84
CA GLN A 64 -1.99 4.03 1.37
C GLN A 64 -0.93 4.15 2.46
N VAL A 65 -0.08 5.16 2.36
CA VAL A 65 0.86 5.56 3.41
C VAL A 65 0.37 6.85 4.04
N LYS A 66 0.31 6.89 5.38
CA LYS A 66 0.06 8.14 6.12
C LYS A 66 1.28 8.51 6.93
N GLN A 67 1.78 9.73 6.70
CA GLN A 67 2.74 10.34 7.61
C GLN A 67 2.02 10.69 8.91
N GLY A 68 2.56 10.20 10.04
CA GLY A 68 2.03 10.51 11.37
C GLY A 68 1.89 12.01 11.57
N ALA A 69 0.69 12.46 11.94
CA ALA A 69 0.41 13.87 12.20
C ALA A 69 0.98 14.30 13.55
N LEU A 70 2.28 14.57 13.62
CA LEU A 70 2.80 15.39 14.71
C LEU A 70 2.44 16.85 14.43
N LEU A 71 1.37 17.30 15.11
CA LEU A 71 1.00 18.70 15.33
C LEU A 71 0.56 19.51 14.10
N GLY A 72 -0.69 19.31 13.66
CA GLY A 72 -1.49 20.39 13.05
C GLY A 72 -1.21 20.74 11.59
N PHE A 73 -0.24 20.08 10.92
CA PHE A 73 -0.05 20.18 9.49
C PHE A 73 -0.63 18.94 8.82
N GLY A 74 -1.58 19.15 7.90
CA GLY A 74 -2.38 18.10 7.26
C GLY A 74 -1.52 16.91 6.86
N GLY A 75 -1.82 15.75 7.46
CA GLY A 75 -1.12 14.50 7.16
C GLY A 75 -1.13 14.27 5.66
N LYS A 76 0.05 14.04 5.10
CA LYS A 76 0.18 13.74 3.67
C LYS A 76 -0.13 12.26 3.47
N GLU A 77 -1.03 11.98 2.55
CA GLU A 77 -1.38 10.63 2.14
C GLU A 77 -0.65 10.32 0.83
N LEU A 78 0.00 9.16 0.76
CA LEU A 78 0.56 8.62 -0.48
C LEU A 78 -0.20 7.38 -0.90
N TYR A 79 -0.40 7.20 -2.20
CA TYR A 79 -1.06 6.05 -2.81
C TYR A 79 -0.07 5.31 -3.70
N VAL A 80 0.69 4.41 -3.10
CA VAL A 80 1.85 3.78 -3.72
C VAL A 80 1.43 2.49 -4.43
N PRO A 81 1.77 2.29 -5.71
CA PRO A 81 1.50 1.03 -6.40
C PRO A 81 2.47 -0.05 -5.94
N PHE A 82 2.00 -1.30 -5.90
CA PHE A 82 2.84 -2.46 -5.57
C PHE A 82 4.03 -2.63 -6.52
N THR A 83 3.90 -2.19 -7.78
CA THR A 83 5.01 -2.21 -8.75
C THR A 83 6.20 -1.35 -8.34
N ASP A 84 6.01 -0.38 -7.44
CA ASP A 84 7.08 0.49 -6.97
C ASP A 84 7.72 -0.02 -5.67
N VAL A 85 7.26 -1.15 -5.14
CA VAL A 85 7.91 -1.79 -3.98
C VAL A 85 9.18 -2.50 -4.41
N ARG A 86 10.27 -2.18 -3.71
CA ARG A 86 11.60 -2.76 -3.92
C ARG A 86 11.80 -4.03 -3.09
N ASP A 87 11.48 -3.95 -1.81
CA ASP A 87 11.71 -5.02 -0.85
C ASP A 87 10.73 -4.92 0.32
N THR A 88 10.47 -6.06 0.95
CA THR A 88 9.51 -6.16 2.05
C THR A 88 10.03 -7.11 3.12
N ILE A 89 10.02 -6.65 4.37
CA ILE A 89 10.14 -7.49 5.57
C ILE A 89 8.74 -7.60 6.16
N PRO A 90 8.02 -8.72 5.96
CA PRO A 90 6.61 -8.85 6.32
C PRO A 90 6.32 -8.46 7.78
N GLY A 91 5.30 -7.63 7.98
CA GLY A 91 4.88 -7.14 9.31
C GLY A 91 5.77 -6.05 9.92
N GLU A 92 6.87 -5.69 9.27
CA GLU A 92 7.82 -4.70 9.79
C GLU A 92 8.01 -3.53 8.81
N ARG A 93 8.58 -3.80 7.63
CA ARG A 93 9.14 -2.77 6.75
C ARG A 93 8.79 -3.00 5.29
N ILE A 94 8.45 -1.92 4.60
CA ILE A 94 8.37 -1.83 3.13
C ILE A 94 9.42 -0.85 2.66
N THR A 95 10.17 -1.20 1.62
CA THR A 95 11.06 -0.25 0.93
C THR A 95 10.57 -0.03 -0.50
N VAL A 96 10.41 1.22 -0.91
CA VAL A 96 9.93 1.58 -2.25
C VAL A 96 11.05 2.14 -3.13
N ASN A 97 10.86 2.14 -4.46
CA ASN A 97 11.85 2.53 -5.47
C ASN A 97 11.91 4.05 -5.71
N CYS A 98 11.58 4.86 -4.72
CA CYS A 98 11.66 6.32 -4.77
C CYS A 98 12.14 6.93 -3.45
N THR A 99 12.65 8.16 -3.53
CA THR A 99 12.92 9.02 -2.36
C THR A 99 11.63 9.71 -1.91
N GLU A 100 11.61 10.26 -0.69
CA GLU A 100 10.40 10.89 -0.12
C GLU A 100 9.79 11.95 -1.05
N GLU A 101 10.62 12.85 -1.55
CA GLU A 101 10.22 13.92 -2.47
C GLU A 101 9.61 13.35 -3.75
N THR A 102 10.29 12.38 -4.36
CA THR A 102 9.84 11.75 -5.61
C THR A 102 8.53 10.99 -5.41
N CYS A 103 8.39 10.23 -4.31
CA CYS A 103 7.17 9.50 -4.01
C CYS A 103 6.00 10.46 -3.74
N ARG A 104 6.26 11.60 -3.10
CA ARG A 104 5.24 12.62 -2.82
C ARG A 104 4.67 13.21 -4.11
N ASP A 105 5.52 13.55 -5.05
CA ASP A 105 5.08 14.12 -6.32
C ASP A 105 4.32 13.10 -7.19
N ARG A 106 4.76 11.84 -7.16
CA ARG A 106 4.13 10.76 -7.95
C ARG A 106 2.84 10.23 -7.33
N TYR A 107 2.81 10.09 -6.01
CA TYR A 107 1.80 9.31 -5.28
C TYR A 107 0.96 10.14 -4.32
N GLY A 108 1.18 11.46 -4.23
CA GLY A 108 0.37 12.35 -3.39
C GLY A 108 -1.07 12.58 -3.87
N LYS A 109 -1.43 12.08 -5.06
CA LYS A 109 -2.81 12.11 -5.57
C LYS A 109 -3.39 10.70 -5.52
N ARG A 110 -4.60 10.56 -4.95
CA ARG A 110 -5.40 9.33 -5.03
C ARG A 110 -5.66 8.96 -6.49
N PRO A 111 -5.33 7.74 -6.94
CA PRO A 111 -5.69 7.26 -8.27
C PRO A 111 -7.21 7.11 -8.42
N ASP A 112 -7.77 7.65 -9.50
CA ASP A 112 -9.22 7.59 -9.80
C ASP A 112 -9.76 6.14 -9.87
N VAL A 113 -8.90 5.16 -10.12
CA VAL A 113 -9.26 3.73 -10.12
C VAL A 113 -9.69 3.22 -8.74
N LEU A 114 -9.23 3.86 -7.65
CA LEU A 114 -9.56 3.49 -6.28
C LEU A 114 -10.90 4.09 -5.80
N ASP A 115 -11.54 4.95 -6.60
CA ASP A 115 -12.90 5.45 -6.31
C ASP A 115 -13.99 4.44 -6.67
N LYS A 116 -13.60 3.40 -7.42
CA LYS A 116 -14.45 2.27 -7.82
C LYS A 116 -14.12 1.00 -7.04
N ALA A 117 -13.21 1.09 -6.07
CA ALA A 117 -12.92 -0.03 -5.19
C ALA A 117 -14.19 -0.40 -4.42
N ILE A 118 -14.42 -1.70 -4.28
CA ILE A 118 -15.56 -2.25 -3.55
C ILE A 118 -15.13 -2.80 -2.19
#